data_AF-A0AAV5H6H6-F1
#
_entry.id   AF-A0AAV5H6H6-F1
#
_cell.length_a   1.000
_cell.length_b   1.000
_cell.length_c   1.000
_cell.angle_alpha   90.00
_cell.angle_beta   90.00
_cell.angle_gamma   90.00
#
_symmetry.space_group_name_H-M   'P 1'
#
loop_
_entity.id
_entity.type
_entity.pdbx_description
1 polymer ?
#
loop_
_entity_poly.entity_id
_entity_poly.type
_entity_poly.pdbx_seq_one_letter_code
_entity_poly.pdbx_strand_id
1 'polypeptide(L)'
;MRTLNTALSRLYWVTECIQENILADFLSAQRAEVVAMSIFEYNEEEEMKKIRADEYSVGKAENVLDLLEDVGEIPAGLHERILSETDLVLLKKWLKLAAKARTVREFMDQSGLA
;
A
#
# COMPACT_ATOMS: atom_id res chain seq x y z
N MET A 1 54.80 -14.92 -30.22
CA MET A 1 53.73 -15.49 -31.08
C MET A 1 52.71 -16.37 -30.36
N ARG A 2 52.98 -16.97 -29.18
CA ARG A 2 52.00 -17.89 -28.53
C ARG A 2 50.83 -17.19 -27.83
N THR A 3 51.03 -16.00 -27.29
CA THR A 3 50.00 -15.25 -26.51
C THR A 3 48.93 -14.57 -27.38
N LEU A 4 49.30 -14.08 -28.57
CA LEU A 4 48.36 -13.48 -29.53
C LEU A 4 47.36 -14.50 -30.08
N ASN A 5 47.81 -15.75 -30.31
CA ASN A 5 46.94 -16.81 -30.81
C ASN A 5 45.88 -17.19 -29.78
N THR A 6 46.24 -17.23 -28.49
CA THR A 6 45.28 -17.53 -27.41
C THR A 6 44.23 -16.43 -27.24
N ALA A 7 44.60 -15.16 -27.38
CA ALA A 7 43.66 -14.04 -27.31
C ALA A 7 42.71 -14.02 -28.53
N LEU A 8 43.21 -14.30 -29.73
CA LEU A 8 42.40 -14.39 -30.95
C LEU A 8 41.44 -15.57 -30.93
N SER A 9 41.90 -16.76 -30.51
CA SER A 9 41.01 -17.89 -30.27
C SER A 9 39.98 -17.59 -29.19
N ARG A 10 40.33 -16.75 -28.21
CA ARG A 10 39.40 -16.32 -27.16
C ARG A 10 38.28 -15.41 -27.69
N LEU A 11 38.64 -14.43 -28.51
CA LEU A 11 37.67 -13.57 -29.17
C LEU A 11 36.79 -14.35 -30.16
N TYR A 12 37.36 -15.34 -30.85
CA TYR A 12 36.62 -16.17 -31.80
C TYR A 12 35.51 -16.99 -31.12
N TRP A 13 35.79 -17.68 -30.00
CA TRP A 13 34.75 -18.44 -29.30
C TRP A 13 33.66 -17.53 -28.72
N VAL A 14 34.01 -16.34 -28.22
CA VAL A 14 33.00 -15.38 -27.71
C VAL A 14 32.09 -14.95 -28.84
N THR A 15 32.66 -14.65 -30.01
CA THR A 15 31.91 -14.18 -31.17
C THR A 15 30.99 -15.27 -31.72
N GLU A 16 31.47 -16.51 -31.80
CA GLU A 16 30.69 -17.67 -32.23
C GLU A 16 29.55 -17.99 -31.24
N CYS A 17 29.80 -17.94 -29.93
CA CYS A 17 28.77 -18.14 -28.90
C CYS A 17 27.70 -17.03 -28.90
N ILE A 18 28.04 -15.80 -29.30
CA ILE A 18 27.09 -14.70 -29.49
C ILE A 18 26.28 -14.91 -30.77
N GLN A 19 26.93 -15.37 -31.86
CA GLN A 19 26.31 -15.56 -33.17
C GLN A 19 25.36 -16.75 -33.19
N GLU A 20 25.69 -17.83 -32.49
CA GLU A 20 24.85 -19.02 -32.30
C GLU A 20 23.79 -18.84 -31.20
N ASN A 21 23.67 -17.64 -30.63
CA ASN A 21 22.71 -17.30 -29.56
C ASN A 21 22.82 -18.17 -28.29
N ILE A 22 23.87 -19.00 -28.17
CA ILE A 22 24.15 -19.89 -27.04
C ILE A 22 24.30 -19.09 -25.75
N LEU A 23 24.89 -17.89 -25.85
CA LEU A 23 25.02 -16.98 -24.71
C LEU A 23 23.66 -16.44 -24.25
N ALA A 24 22.71 -16.23 -25.18
CA ALA A 24 21.34 -15.84 -24.85
C ALA A 24 20.55 -17.01 -24.25
N ASP A 25 20.77 -18.24 -24.71
CA ASP A 25 20.17 -19.44 -24.11
C ASP A 25 20.69 -19.68 -22.69
N PHE A 26 21.98 -19.48 -22.45
CA PHE A 26 22.60 -19.57 -21.13
C PHE A 26 22.07 -18.49 -20.16
N LEU A 27 22.02 -17.23 -20.60
CA LEU A 27 21.51 -16.12 -19.80
C LEU A 27 19.98 -16.17 -19.63
N SER A 28 19.24 -16.74 -20.59
CA SER A 28 17.80 -16.95 -20.48
C SER A 28 17.45 -18.07 -19.51
N ALA A 29 18.24 -19.15 -19.48
CA ALA A 29 18.12 -20.23 -18.51
C ALA A 29 18.32 -19.73 -17.07
N GLN A 30 19.20 -18.74 -16.85
CA GLN A 30 19.37 -18.09 -15.54
C GLN A 30 18.40 -16.92 -15.28
N ARG A 31 17.75 -16.36 -16.31
CA ARG A 31 16.75 -15.28 -16.18
C ARG A 31 15.47 -15.72 -15.50
N ALA A 32 15.08 -16.99 -15.59
CA ALA A 32 13.84 -17.46 -14.95
C ALA A 32 13.88 -17.24 -13.43
N GLU A 33 15.03 -17.43 -12.80
CA GLU A 33 15.22 -17.27 -11.35
C GLU A 33 15.27 -15.79 -10.94
N VAL A 34 15.95 -14.94 -11.72
CA VAL A 34 16.07 -13.50 -11.46
C VAL A 34 14.77 -12.75 -11.74
N VAL A 35 14.06 -13.10 -12.82
CA VAL A 35 12.76 -12.51 -13.17
C VAL A 35 11.69 -12.99 -12.18
N ALA A 36 11.72 -14.24 -11.73
CA ALA A 36 10.81 -14.71 -10.67
C ALA A 36 11.05 -13.98 -9.35
N MET A 37 12.30 -13.74 -8.95
CA MET A 37 12.62 -12.95 -7.77
C MET A 37 12.18 -11.48 -7.92
N SER A 38 12.27 -10.91 -9.13
CA SER A 38 11.86 -9.52 -9.41
C SER A 38 10.35 -9.33 -9.56
N ILE A 39 9.58 -10.39 -9.84
CA ILE A 39 8.10 -10.36 -9.93
C ILE A 39 7.46 -10.69 -8.57
N PHE A 40 8.16 -11.47 -7.72
CA PHE A 40 7.69 -11.84 -6.37
C PHE A 40 8.08 -10.84 -5.29
N GLU A 41 8.69 -9.71 -5.65
CA GLU A 41 8.62 -8.49 -4.84
C GLU A 41 7.20 -7.90 -4.97
N TYR A 42 6.22 -8.77 -4.68
CA TYR A 42 4.87 -8.40 -4.37
C TYR A 42 4.99 -7.39 -3.24
N ASN A 43 4.39 -6.23 -3.46
CA ASN A 43 4.48 -5.11 -2.54
C ASN A 43 3.57 -5.35 -1.32
N GLU A 44 3.89 -6.39 -0.56
CA GLU A 44 3.27 -6.75 0.72
C GLU A 44 3.26 -5.53 1.65
N GLU A 45 4.25 -4.65 1.52
CA GLU A 45 4.30 -3.39 2.26
C GLU A 45 3.16 -2.43 1.91
N GLU A 46 2.83 -2.24 0.63
CA GLU A 46 1.69 -1.40 0.21
C GLU A 46 0.33 -2.05 0.55
N GLU A 47 0.19 -3.37 0.42
CA GLU A 47 -1.02 -4.09 0.86
C GLU A 47 -1.21 -4.00 2.38
N MET A 48 -0.15 -4.20 3.17
CA MET A 48 -0.17 -4.04 4.63
C MET A 48 -0.36 -2.58 5.08
N LYS A 49 0.06 -1.59 4.28
CA LYS A 49 -0.24 -0.17 4.54
C LYS A 49 -1.71 0.15 4.32
N LYS A 50 -2.34 -0.43 3.28
CA LYS A 50 -3.77 -0.25 3.03
C LYS A 50 -4.62 -0.88 4.13
N ILE A 51 -4.33 -2.13 4.51
CA ILE A 51 -5.01 -2.81 5.61
C ILE A 51 -4.88 -2.00 6.91
N ARG A 52 -3.68 -1.51 7.23
CA ARG A 52 -3.45 -0.66 8.40
C ARG A 52 -4.17 0.68 8.33
N ALA A 53 -4.33 1.28 7.15
CA ALA A 53 -5.04 2.55 6.99
C ALA A 53 -6.55 2.37 7.20
N ASP A 54 -7.11 1.29 6.67
CA ASP A 54 -8.52 0.96 6.79
C ASP A 54 -8.87 0.64 8.26
N GLU A 55 -8.12 -0.25 8.91
CA GLU A 55 -8.29 -0.56 10.34
C GLU A 55 -8.14 0.69 11.22
N TYR A 56 -7.21 1.58 10.87
CA TYR A 56 -7.00 2.83 11.60
C TYR A 56 -8.13 3.84 11.41
N SER A 57 -8.77 3.88 10.24
CA SER A 57 -9.96 4.70 10.01
C SER A 57 -11.17 4.19 10.79
N VAL A 58 -11.41 2.87 10.78
CA VAL A 58 -12.49 2.25 11.56
C VAL A 58 -12.32 2.52 13.04
N GLY A 59 -11.12 2.29 13.60
CA GLY A 59 -10.87 2.58 15.02
C GLY A 59 -11.06 4.07 15.36
N LYS A 60 -10.78 4.99 14.44
CA LYS A 60 -11.08 6.42 14.68
C LYS A 60 -12.56 6.74 14.60
N ALA A 61 -13.30 6.11 13.70
CA ALA A 61 -14.75 6.26 13.60
C ALA A 61 -15.42 5.76 14.89
N GLU A 62 -14.99 4.60 15.41
CA GLU A 62 -15.45 4.07 16.70
C GLU A 62 -15.18 5.05 17.84
N ASN A 63 -13.97 5.59 17.95
CA ASN A 63 -13.66 6.59 18.99
C ASN A 63 -14.54 7.85 18.91
N VAL A 64 -14.97 8.26 17.71
CA VAL A 64 -15.92 9.37 17.56
C VAL A 64 -17.29 8.97 18.11
N LEU A 65 -17.74 7.76 17.82
CA LEU A 65 -19.03 7.24 18.27
C LEU A 65 -19.06 7.07 19.78
N ASP A 66 -18.01 6.51 20.39
CA ASP A 66 -17.90 6.35 21.84
C ASP A 66 -18.08 7.69 22.56
N LEU A 67 -17.42 8.75 22.08
CA LEU A 67 -17.55 10.09 22.64
C LEU A 67 -18.96 10.68 22.44
N LEU A 68 -19.64 10.33 21.35
CA LEU A 68 -20.99 10.80 21.09
C LEU A 68 -22.02 10.04 21.92
N GLU A 69 -21.78 8.77 22.23
CA GLU A 69 -22.63 7.94 23.09
C GLU A 69 -22.67 8.47 24.52
N ASP A 70 -21.51 8.91 25.05
CA ASP A 70 -21.41 9.60 26.36
C ASP A 70 -22.24 10.90 26.41
N VAL A 71 -22.47 11.50 25.24
CA VAL A 71 -23.08 12.81 25.07
C VAL A 71 -24.57 12.70 24.69
N GLY A 72 -25.03 11.55 24.19
CA GLY A 72 -26.44 11.26 23.94
C GLY A 72 -26.69 10.15 22.92
N GLU A 73 -27.95 9.93 22.56
CA GLU A 73 -28.32 8.92 21.57
C GLU A 73 -27.92 9.33 20.15
N ILE A 74 -27.16 8.46 19.48
CA ILE A 74 -26.68 8.66 18.11
C ILE A 74 -27.74 8.14 17.13
N PRO A 75 -28.26 8.98 16.19
CA PRO A 75 -29.15 8.51 15.14
C PRO A 75 -28.48 7.45 14.26
N ALA A 76 -29.21 6.40 13.87
CA ALA A 76 -28.67 5.32 13.04
C ALA A 76 -28.01 5.81 11.73
N GLY A 77 -28.60 6.82 11.07
CA GLY A 77 -28.01 7.40 9.87
C GLY A 77 -26.69 8.13 10.10
N LEU A 78 -26.50 8.72 11.28
CA LEU A 78 -25.22 9.34 11.66
C LEU A 78 -24.17 8.27 11.97
N HIS A 79 -24.58 7.21 12.67
CA HIS A 79 -23.74 6.07 13.01
C HIS A 79 -23.16 5.40 11.76
N GLU A 80 -24.01 5.08 10.77
CA GLU A 80 -23.57 4.53 9.48
C GLU A 80 -22.66 5.49 8.72
N ARG A 81 -22.97 6.79 8.72
CA ARG A 81 -22.15 7.77 8.01
C ARG A 81 -20.74 7.85 8.58
N ILE A 82 -20.59 7.84 9.91
CA ILE A 82 -19.28 7.90 10.58
C ILE A 82 -18.48 6.61 10.32
N LEU A 83 -19.11 5.44 10.39
CA LEU A 83 -18.44 4.15 10.09
C LEU A 83 -18.06 3.99 8.62
N SER A 84 -18.82 4.60 7.69
CA SER A 84 -18.50 4.58 6.26
C SER A 84 -17.35 5.51 5.86
N GLU A 85 -16.91 6.38 6.77
CA GLU A 85 -15.93 7.41 6.45
C GLU A 85 -14.50 6.86 6.51
N THR A 86 -13.73 7.08 5.44
CA THR A 86 -12.34 6.61 5.32
C THR A 86 -11.34 7.77 5.36
N ASP A 87 -11.80 9.02 5.24
CA ASP A 87 -10.94 10.19 5.33
C ASP A 87 -10.47 10.43 6.78
N LEU A 88 -9.21 10.07 7.05
CA LEU A 88 -8.55 10.24 8.34
C LEU A 88 -8.47 11.71 8.81
N VAL A 89 -8.45 12.69 7.90
CA VAL A 89 -8.44 14.12 8.23
C VAL A 89 -9.81 14.53 8.75
N LEU A 90 -10.86 14.08 8.07
CA LEU A 90 -12.23 14.33 8.46
C LEU A 90 -12.58 13.64 9.78
N LEU A 91 -12.21 12.36 9.94
CA LEU A 91 -12.36 11.61 11.19
C LEU A 91 -11.62 12.27 12.35
N LYS A 92 -10.39 12.77 12.14
CA LYS A 92 -9.64 13.51 13.18
C LYS A 92 -10.32 14.83 13.54
N LYS A 93 -10.95 15.51 12.58
CA LYS A 93 -11.75 16.71 12.84
C LYS A 93 -12.99 16.35 13.65
N TRP A 94 -13.74 15.33 13.24
CA TRP A 94 -14.92 14.85 13.96
C TRP A 94 -14.59 14.40 15.37
N LEU A 95 -13.49 13.69 15.60
CA LEU A 95 -13.04 13.29 16.94
C LEU A 95 -12.82 14.50 17.86
N LYS A 96 -12.20 15.56 17.34
CA LYS A 96 -12.01 16.81 18.09
C LYS A 96 -13.31 17.56 18.35
N LEU A 97 -14.29 17.45 17.44
CA LEU A 97 -15.61 18.06 17.61
C LEU A 97 -16.44 17.28 18.61
N ALA A 98 -16.48 15.94 18.51
CA ALA A 98 -17.16 15.06 19.45
C ALA A 98 -16.64 15.26 20.88
N ALA A 99 -15.31 15.33 21.07
CA ALA A 99 -14.71 15.60 22.38
C ALA A 99 -15.08 16.98 22.99
N LYS A 100 -15.59 17.92 22.18
CA LYS A 100 -15.99 19.26 22.61
C LYS A 100 -17.50 19.45 22.65
N ALA A 101 -18.24 18.64 21.91
CA ALA A 101 -19.68 18.72 21.80
C ALA A 101 -20.32 18.32 23.12
N ARG A 102 -21.39 19.01 23.50
CA ARG A 102 -22.18 18.68 24.69
C ARG A 102 -23.49 17.96 24.34
N THR A 103 -23.83 17.89 23.06
CA THR A 103 -24.96 17.10 22.54
C THR A 103 -24.64 16.58 21.13
N VAL A 104 -25.29 15.50 20.72
CA VAL A 104 -25.15 14.95 19.36
C VAL A 104 -25.63 15.96 18.29
N ARG A 105 -26.64 16.79 18.60
CA ARG A 105 -27.10 17.87 17.70
C ARG A 105 -26.01 18.91 17.44
N GLU A 106 -25.33 19.36 18.49
CA GLU A 106 -24.22 20.31 18.37
C GLU A 106 -23.09 19.76 17.50
N PHE A 107 -22.79 18.46 17.63
CA PHE A 107 -21.85 17.80 16.75
C PHE A 107 -22.31 17.78 15.29
N MET A 108 -23.58 17.45 15.00
CA MET A 108 -24.10 17.42 13.63
C MET A 108 -24.05 18.80 12.95
N ASP A 109 -24.43 19.85 13.67
CA ASP A 109 -24.37 21.23 13.17
C ASP A 109 -22.93 21.67 12.85
N GLN A 110 -21.96 21.31 13.72
CA GLN A 110 -20.55 21.68 13.53
C GLN A 110 -19.80 20.80 12.52
N SER A 111 -20.24 19.55 12.34
CA SER A 111 -19.68 18.62 11.37
C SER A 111 -20.23 18.82 9.97
N GLY A 112 -21.38 19.51 9.83
CA GLY A 112 -22.09 19.69 8.56
C GLY A 112 -22.83 18.43 8.11
N LEU A 113 -23.16 17.55 9.06
CA LEU A 113 -23.88 16.29 8.85
C LEU A 113 -25.39 16.42 9.15
N ALA A 114 -25.86 17.65 9.37
CA ALA A 114 -27.26 18.00 9.65
C ALA A 114 -28.18 17.85 8.42
#